data_AF-A0A328DWQ5-F1
#
_entry.id   AF-A0A328DWQ5-F1
#
_cell.length_a   1.000
_cell.length_b   1.000
_cell.length_c   1.000
_cell.angle_alpha   90.00
_cell.angle_beta   90.00
_cell.angle_gamma   90.00
#
_symmetry.space_group_name_H-M   'P 1'
#
loop_
_entity.id
_entity.type
_entity.pdbx_description
1 polymer ?
#
loop_
_entity_poly.entity_id
_entity_poly.type
_entity_poly.pdbx_seq_one_letter_code
_entity_poly.pdbx_strand_id
1 'polypeptide(L)'
;MDLFRKAILRRGSPEEFALQTVQEAIKPQRQTKLVQDENQLLENILRSLLQELVTSAVQSGQKIMLYGQSIDEDETVHGQIPRLLDIVLYLSEKEHIEGGMIFQLLEDLTEMSTMRNCEDIFGYIESKQDVLGKPELFARGKLVMLRTCNQLLRRLSKANDVVFCGRIIMFLAHFFPLSERSAVNIKGVFNTSNETKYEKEPPEGLSIDFNFYKTFWSLQEYFCNPPSLSVAPSKWHKFTASLMVVLNTFEAQPISDEEGNANYLEDEAAAFNIKYLTSSKLMGLELKDPSFRRHILVQCLILFDYLKAPGKSDKEFPSEVMKEEIKTCEERVKKLLEITPPKGKEFLQSIELILERERNWVWWKRDGCPPFEKQQIEKNLGQGVQKKRYSKLNLVHSIFFYKIALAGETY
;
A
#
# COMPACT_ATOMS: atom_id res chain seq x y z
N MET A 1 17.70 3.51 34.37
CA MET A 1 17.78 4.51 33.29
C MET A 1 19.22 4.96 33.02
N ASP A 2 19.97 5.45 34.03
CA ASP A 2 21.34 5.97 33.83
C ASP A 2 22.34 4.99 33.18
N LEU A 3 22.21 3.69 33.47
CA LEU A 3 23.03 2.67 32.84
C LEU A 3 22.83 2.63 31.32
N PHE A 4 21.59 2.74 30.83
CA PHE A 4 21.30 2.81 29.40
C PHE A 4 21.76 4.13 28.79
N ARG A 5 21.64 5.26 29.50
CA ARG A 5 22.20 6.54 29.04
C ARG A 5 23.71 6.44 28.80
N LYS A 6 24.43 5.80 29.73
CA LYS A 6 25.86 5.53 29.56
C LYS A 6 26.13 4.54 28.42
N ALA A 7 25.32 3.50 28.30
CA ALA A 7 25.49 2.46 27.28
C ALA A 7 25.33 2.99 25.85
N ILE A 8 24.39 3.92 25.62
CA ILE A 8 24.21 4.58 24.32
C ILE A 8 25.48 5.32 23.88
N LEU A 9 26.25 5.87 24.83
CA LEU A 9 27.48 6.61 24.54
C LEU A 9 28.73 5.70 24.47
N ARG A 10 28.62 4.40 24.77
CA ARG A 10 29.74 3.46 24.67
C ARG A 10 30.09 3.20 23.20
N ARG A 11 31.39 3.26 22.88
CA ARG A 11 31.95 2.81 21.60
C ARG A 11 31.88 1.27 21.50
N GLY A 12 31.90 0.75 20.28
CA GLY A 12 31.81 -0.69 20.00
C GLY A 12 30.44 -1.13 19.48
N SER A 13 30.26 -2.41 19.19
CA SER A 13 28.96 -2.95 18.77
C SER A 13 28.02 -3.14 19.97
N PRO A 14 26.69 -3.04 19.83
CA PRO A 14 25.75 -3.36 20.91
C PRO A 14 25.96 -4.77 21.48
N GLU A 15 26.46 -5.70 20.67
CA GLU A 15 26.69 -7.10 21.05
C GLU A 15 27.63 -7.25 22.25
N GLU A 16 28.60 -6.35 22.38
CA GLU A 16 29.64 -6.39 23.41
C GLU A 16 29.12 -6.03 24.80
N PHE A 17 28.10 -5.16 24.91
CA PHE A 17 27.71 -4.56 26.20
C PHE A 17 26.21 -4.57 26.49
N ALA A 18 25.34 -4.82 25.51
CA ALA A 18 23.89 -4.71 25.69
C ALA A 18 23.37 -5.67 26.77
N LEU A 19 23.78 -6.95 26.72
CA LEU A 19 23.33 -7.95 27.70
C LEU A 19 23.80 -7.60 29.12
N GLN A 20 25.07 -7.22 29.28
CA GLN A 20 25.61 -6.79 30.56
C GLN A 20 24.85 -5.56 31.10
N THR A 21 24.51 -4.60 30.23
CA THR A 21 23.74 -3.41 30.63
C THR A 21 22.37 -3.79 31.18
N VAL A 22 21.68 -4.75 30.56
CA VAL A 22 20.39 -5.28 31.07
C VAL A 22 20.58 -5.99 32.41
N GLN A 23 21.60 -6.85 32.52
CA GLN A 23 21.89 -7.60 33.74
C GLN A 23 22.19 -6.68 34.93
N GLU A 24 22.95 -5.61 34.71
CA GLU A 24 23.26 -4.60 35.73
C GLU A 24 22.03 -3.75 36.10
N ALA A 25 21.20 -3.41 35.11
CA ALA A 25 20.04 -2.54 35.32
C ALA A 25 18.86 -3.23 35.98
N ILE A 26 18.59 -4.48 35.62
CA ILE A 26 17.40 -5.23 36.06
C ILE A 26 17.73 -6.20 37.18
N LYS A 27 18.98 -6.69 37.27
CA LYS A 27 19.41 -7.75 38.19
C LYS A 27 18.49 -8.98 38.09
N PRO A 28 18.40 -9.61 36.91
CA PRO A 28 17.36 -10.58 36.63
C PRO A 28 17.52 -11.86 37.44
N GLN A 29 16.38 -12.48 37.75
CA GLN A 29 16.34 -13.78 38.45
C GLN A 29 16.90 -14.92 37.60
N ARG A 30 16.81 -14.79 36.26
CA ARG A 30 17.39 -15.73 35.30
C ARG A 30 18.51 -15.06 34.52
N GLN A 31 19.59 -15.79 34.26
CA GLN A 31 20.79 -15.23 33.61
C GLN A 31 20.58 -14.80 32.15
N THR A 32 19.60 -15.39 31.44
CA THR A 32 19.52 -15.27 29.97
C THR A 32 18.23 -14.69 29.42
N LYS A 33 17.09 -14.79 30.13
CA LYS A 33 15.79 -14.24 29.71
C LYS A 33 15.06 -13.61 30.88
N LEU A 34 14.57 -12.39 30.68
CA LEU A 34 13.78 -11.67 31.69
C LEU A 34 12.41 -12.34 31.92
N VAL A 35 11.93 -12.32 33.16
CA VAL A 35 10.53 -12.68 33.48
C VAL A 35 9.58 -11.52 33.12
N GLN A 36 8.26 -11.72 33.23
CA GLN A 36 7.27 -10.72 32.80
C GLN A 36 7.44 -9.36 33.49
N ASP A 37 7.52 -9.34 34.82
CA ASP A 37 7.66 -8.09 35.59
C ASP A 37 9.00 -7.38 35.29
N GLU A 38 10.06 -8.14 35.03
CA GLU A 38 11.38 -7.63 34.65
C GLU A 38 11.36 -7.00 33.25
N ASN A 39 10.67 -7.62 32.28
CA ASN A 39 10.45 -7.03 30.97
C ASN A 39 9.64 -5.74 31.07
N GLN A 40 8.58 -5.72 31.88
CA GLN A 40 7.75 -4.53 32.05
C GLN A 40 8.55 -3.37 32.67
N LEU A 41 9.40 -3.66 33.66
CA LEU A 41 10.30 -2.69 34.26
C LEU A 41 11.29 -2.14 33.23
N LEU A 42 11.92 -3.02 32.44
CA LEU A 42 12.86 -2.62 31.40
C LEU A 42 12.17 -1.75 30.33
N GLU A 43 11.00 -2.16 29.87
CA GLU A 43 10.19 -1.42 28.89
C GLU A 43 9.91 0.01 29.37
N ASN A 44 9.48 0.17 30.63
CA ASN A 44 9.22 1.48 31.22
C ASN A 44 10.50 2.34 31.26
N ILE A 45 11.64 1.75 31.64
CA ILE A 45 12.93 2.46 31.65
C ILE A 45 13.31 2.95 30.26
N LEU A 46 13.17 2.09 29.24
CA LEU A 46 13.55 2.40 27.86
C LEU A 46 12.60 3.43 27.24
N ARG A 47 11.29 3.33 27.48
CA ARG A 47 10.30 4.33 27.04
C ARG A 47 10.56 5.70 27.64
N SER A 48 10.79 5.78 28.95
CA SER A 48 11.11 7.06 29.60
C SER A 48 12.41 7.66 29.05
N LEU A 49 13.45 6.82 28.83
CA LEU A 49 14.69 7.29 28.22
C LEU A 49 14.48 7.79 26.78
N LEU A 50 13.71 7.06 25.96
CA LEU A 50 13.37 7.46 24.60
C LEU A 50 12.65 8.81 24.58
N GLN A 51 11.67 9.00 25.46
CA GLN A 51 10.92 10.25 25.59
C GLN A 51 11.83 11.43 25.97
N GLU A 52 12.76 11.24 26.91
CA GLU A 52 13.72 12.27 27.29
C GLU A 52 14.68 12.63 26.14
N LEU A 53 15.15 11.63 25.38
CA LEU A 53 16.02 11.86 24.23
C LEU A 53 15.29 12.64 23.13
N VAL A 54 14.04 12.26 22.83
CA VAL A 54 13.21 12.99 21.85
C VAL A 54 12.96 14.42 22.31
N THR A 55 12.61 14.61 23.58
CA THR A 55 12.40 15.96 24.15
C THR A 55 13.64 16.82 24.02
N SER A 56 14.81 16.26 24.32
CA SER A 56 16.11 16.96 24.23
C SER A 56 16.50 17.28 22.78
N ALA A 57 16.19 16.38 21.84
CA ALA A 57 16.38 16.62 20.41
C ALA A 57 15.52 17.77 19.90
N VAL A 58 14.24 17.79 20.28
CA VAL A 58 13.30 18.86 19.92
C VAL A 58 13.74 20.21 20.51
N GLN A 59 14.14 20.23 21.79
CA GLN A 59 14.62 21.46 22.45
C GLN A 59 15.89 22.02 21.83
N SER A 60 16.79 21.16 21.34
CA SER A 60 18.02 21.56 20.65
C SER A 60 17.81 21.91 19.18
N GLY A 61 16.60 21.72 18.63
CA GLY A 61 16.31 21.95 17.21
C GLY A 61 17.00 20.96 16.27
N GLN A 62 17.60 19.90 16.79
CA GLN A 62 18.26 18.86 16.00
C GLN A 62 17.23 17.87 15.44
N LYS A 63 17.56 17.25 14.30
CA LYS A 63 16.80 16.09 13.80
C LYS A 63 16.88 14.96 14.82
N ILE A 64 15.74 14.36 15.15
CA ILE A 64 15.61 13.34 16.22
C ILE A 64 16.60 12.18 16.00
N MET A 65 16.68 11.64 14.78
CA MET A 65 17.56 10.51 14.47
C MET A 65 19.06 10.88 14.44
N LEU A 66 19.40 12.17 14.45
CA LEU A 66 20.77 12.69 14.48
C LEU A 66 21.14 13.31 15.84
N TYR A 67 20.25 13.24 16.83
CA TYR A 67 20.47 13.87 18.13
C TYR A 67 21.68 13.27 18.84
N GLY A 68 22.55 14.16 19.34
CA GLY A 68 23.74 13.78 20.12
C GLY A 68 24.86 13.15 19.30
N GLN A 69 24.85 13.30 17.97
CA GLN A 69 25.98 12.97 17.11
C GLN A 69 27.13 14.00 17.29
N SER A 70 28.37 13.51 17.35
CA SER A 70 29.56 14.38 17.20
C SER A 70 29.78 14.70 15.72
N ILE A 71 30.39 15.85 15.41
CA ILE A 71 30.70 16.30 14.04
C ILE A 71 32.00 15.63 13.50
N ASP A 72 32.73 14.88 14.33
CA ASP A 72 34.03 14.31 13.94
C ASP A 72 33.93 13.18 12.89
N GLU A 73 34.85 13.22 11.93
CA GLU A 73 34.77 12.66 10.57
C GLU A 73 35.05 11.14 10.41
N ASP A 74 35.40 10.40 11.46
CA ASP A 74 35.79 8.99 11.32
C ASP A 74 34.97 8.04 12.21
N GLU A 75 34.40 7.03 11.55
CA GLU A 75 33.58 5.91 12.04
C GLU A 75 32.07 6.17 12.19
N THR A 76 31.28 5.25 11.62
CA THR A 76 29.81 5.26 11.46
C THR A 76 29.06 5.95 12.60
N VAL A 77 28.72 7.22 12.36
CA VAL A 77 28.07 8.13 13.30
C VAL A 77 26.60 7.70 13.49
N HIS A 78 26.20 7.33 14.71
CA HIS A 78 24.82 6.95 15.03
C HIS A 78 24.28 7.91 16.09
N GLY A 79 23.11 8.51 15.85
CA GLY A 79 22.45 9.34 16.85
C GLY A 79 22.08 8.51 18.08
N GLN A 80 21.90 9.18 19.23
CA GLN A 80 21.62 8.50 20.49
C GLN A 80 20.35 7.63 20.43
N ILE A 81 19.33 8.09 19.69
CA ILE A 81 18.07 7.36 19.49
C ILE A 81 18.26 6.11 18.61
N PRO A 82 18.82 6.18 17.38
CA PRO A 82 19.16 4.98 16.61
C PRO A 82 19.99 3.98 17.41
N ARG A 83 20.95 4.47 18.19
CA ARG A 83 21.81 3.63 19.03
C ARG A 83 21.04 2.93 20.16
N LEU A 84 20.09 3.60 20.79
CA LEU A 84 19.17 2.96 21.74
C LEU A 84 18.33 1.87 21.05
N LEU A 85 17.79 2.17 19.87
CA LEU A 85 17.00 1.21 19.09
C LEU A 85 17.83 -0.01 18.66
N ASP A 86 19.09 0.18 18.27
CA ASP A 86 20.00 -0.92 17.92
C ASP A 86 20.28 -1.85 19.11
N ILE A 87 20.47 -1.28 20.31
CA ILE A 87 20.65 -2.06 21.55
C ILE A 87 19.41 -2.90 21.83
N VAL A 88 18.22 -2.30 21.75
CA VAL A 88 16.95 -3.01 22.00
C VAL A 88 16.70 -4.06 20.92
N LEU A 89 16.94 -3.73 19.65
CA LEU A 89 16.80 -4.66 18.53
C LEU A 89 17.71 -5.89 18.70
N TYR A 90 18.98 -5.68 19.07
CA TYR A 90 19.91 -6.78 19.36
C TYR A 90 19.40 -7.66 20.52
N LEU A 91 18.98 -7.05 21.62
CA LEU A 91 18.48 -7.78 22.78
C LEU A 91 17.21 -8.58 22.46
N SER A 92 16.31 -8.00 21.66
CA SER A 92 15.10 -8.65 21.17
C SER A 92 15.44 -9.81 20.23
N GLU A 93 16.37 -9.62 19.29
CA GLU A 93 16.81 -10.64 18.33
C GLU A 93 17.48 -11.84 19.02
N LYS A 94 18.30 -11.60 20.05
CA LYS A 94 18.93 -12.66 20.85
C LYS A 94 18.00 -13.25 21.91
N GLU A 95 16.73 -12.85 21.93
CA GLU A 95 15.70 -13.29 22.87
C GLU A 95 16.04 -13.05 24.35
N HIS A 96 16.89 -12.05 24.66
CA HIS A 96 17.21 -11.66 26.03
C HIS A 96 16.05 -10.89 26.69
N ILE A 97 15.28 -10.18 25.86
CA ILE A 97 14.10 -9.40 26.24
C ILE A 97 12.93 -9.78 25.34
N GLU A 98 11.73 -9.31 25.67
CA GLU A 98 10.56 -9.53 24.81
C GLU A 98 10.74 -8.93 23.40
N GLY A 99 10.50 -9.75 22.37
CA GLY A 99 10.67 -9.34 20.97
C GLY A 99 9.73 -8.22 20.50
N GLY A 100 8.59 -8.02 21.18
CA GLY A 100 7.65 -6.95 20.89
C GLY A 100 8.15 -5.55 21.30
N MET A 101 9.14 -5.48 22.20
CA MET A 101 9.60 -4.22 22.80
C MET A 101 10.15 -3.23 21.77
N ILE A 102 10.92 -3.71 20.77
CA ILE A 102 11.44 -2.85 19.71
C ILE A 102 10.32 -2.21 18.87
N PHE A 103 9.27 -2.98 18.56
CA PHE A 103 8.14 -2.48 17.78
C PHE A 103 7.35 -1.43 18.55
N GLN A 104 7.20 -1.63 19.86
CA GLN A 104 6.52 -0.69 20.72
C GLN A 104 7.29 0.63 20.85
N LEU A 105 8.63 0.58 20.98
CA LEU A 105 9.44 1.79 20.99
C LEU A 105 9.40 2.53 19.64
N LEU A 106 9.34 1.81 18.52
CA LEU A 106 9.18 2.41 17.20
C LEU A 106 7.80 3.08 17.05
N GLU A 107 6.72 2.44 17.52
CA GLU A 107 5.39 3.03 17.57
C GLU A 107 5.41 4.33 18.37
N ASP A 108 5.86 4.28 19.62
CA ASP A 108 5.96 5.43 20.52
C ASP A 108 6.78 6.57 19.88
N LEU A 109 7.94 6.24 19.27
CA LEU A 109 8.82 7.20 18.61
C LEU A 109 8.11 7.93 17.45
N THR A 110 7.34 7.21 16.63
CA THR A 110 6.59 7.82 15.54
C THR A 110 5.39 8.65 16.03
N GLU A 111 4.73 8.24 17.12
CA GLU A 111 3.61 8.98 17.71
C GLU A 111 4.05 10.31 18.32
N MET A 112 5.21 10.34 19.00
CA MET A 112 5.73 11.55 19.62
C MET A 112 6.50 12.49 18.67
N SER A 113 6.63 12.12 17.38
CA SER A 113 7.43 12.84 16.39
C SER A 113 6.58 13.60 15.36
N THR A 114 7.16 14.67 14.82
CA THR A 114 6.58 15.41 13.68
C THR A 114 6.72 14.59 12.38
N MET A 115 5.90 14.88 11.36
CA MET A 115 5.93 14.12 10.09
C MET A 115 7.28 14.19 9.39
N ARG A 116 7.98 15.34 9.48
CA ARG A 116 9.33 15.50 8.92
C ARG A 116 10.34 14.55 9.59
N ASN A 117 10.22 14.33 10.89
CA ASN A 117 11.08 13.40 11.61
C ASN A 117 10.65 11.94 11.37
N CYS A 118 9.35 11.68 11.19
CA CYS A 118 8.83 10.34 10.88
C CYS A 118 9.44 9.78 9.59
N GLU A 119 9.78 10.61 8.61
CA GLU A 119 10.46 10.15 7.39
C GLU A 119 11.86 9.59 7.67
N ASP A 120 12.65 10.27 8.52
CA ASP A 120 13.97 9.81 8.96
C ASP A 120 13.85 8.55 9.85
N ILE A 121 12.86 8.51 10.75
CA ILE A 121 12.56 7.33 11.59
C ILE A 121 12.17 6.14 10.73
N PHE A 122 11.35 6.35 9.70
CA PHE A 122 10.95 5.28 8.79
C PHE A 122 12.13 4.77 7.95
N GLY A 123 13.07 5.65 7.57
CA GLY A 123 14.32 5.24 6.95
C GLY A 123 15.14 4.27 7.82
N TYR A 124 15.14 4.46 9.15
CA TYR A 124 15.72 3.48 10.07
C TYR A 124 14.96 2.15 10.06
N ILE A 125 13.63 2.17 10.10
CA ILE A 125 12.79 0.97 10.03
C ILE A 125 13.08 0.17 8.76
N GLU A 126 13.13 0.84 7.60
CA GLU A 126 13.49 0.24 6.31
C GLU A 126 14.89 -0.40 6.36
N SER A 127 15.87 0.28 6.97
CA SER A 127 17.24 -0.24 7.09
C SER A 127 17.37 -1.50 7.96
N LYS A 128 16.41 -1.74 8.86
CA LYS A 128 16.39 -2.89 9.78
C LYS A 128 15.34 -3.93 9.41
N GLN A 129 14.71 -3.81 8.24
CA GLN A 129 13.60 -4.68 7.83
C GLN A 129 13.95 -6.17 7.85
N ASP A 130 15.17 -6.54 7.45
CA ASP A 130 15.61 -7.95 7.41
C ASP A 130 15.69 -8.56 8.81
N VAL A 131 16.06 -7.76 9.81
CA VAL A 131 16.13 -8.21 11.22
C VAL A 131 14.73 -8.22 11.82
N LEU A 132 13.97 -7.13 11.66
CA LEU A 132 12.59 -7.02 12.16
C LEU A 132 11.64 -8.08 11.55
N GLY A 133 11.92 -8.51 10.33
CA GLY A 133 11.16 -9.53 9.59
C GLY A 133 11.51 -10.97 9.97
N LYS A 134 12.52 -11.19 10.83
CA LYS A 134 12.84 -12.55 11.32
C LYS A 134 11.63 -13.16 12.03
N PRO A 135 11.34 -14.46 11.84
CA PRO A 135 10.11 -15.08 12.36
C PRO A 135 9.85 -14.83 13.85
N GLU A 136 10.91 -14.84 14.66
CA GLU A 136 10.88 -14.67 16.11
C GLU A 136 10.39 -13.26 16.51
N LEU A 137 10.81 -12.24 15.76
CA LEU A 137 10.43 -10.84 15.99
C LEU A 137 9.10 -10.50 15.29
N PHE A 138 8.95 -10.91 14.03
CA PHE A 138 7.76 -10.66 13.23
C PHE A 138 6.49 -11.17 13.92
N ALA A 139 6.53 -12.39 14.47
CA ALA A 139 5.37 -12.97 15.18
C ALA A 139 4.92 -12.13 16.39
N ARG A 140 5.85 -11.41 17.03
CA ARG A 140 5.58 -10.56 18.21
C ARG A 140 5.20 -9.13 17.82
N GLY A 141 5.73 -8.62 16.72
CA GLY A 141 5.65 -7.19 16.36
C GLY A 141 4.74 -6.84 15.20
N LYS A 142 4.31 -7.79 14.37
CA LYS A 142 3.62 -7.51 13.09
C LYS A 142 2.40 -6.61 13.23
N LEU A 143 1.57 -6.81 14.25
CA LEU A 143 0.35 -6.01 14.44
C LEU A 143 0.65 -4.57 14.88
N VAL A 144 1.70 -4.39 15.68
CA VAL A 144 2.18 -3.06 16.08
C VAL A 144 2.73 -2.35 14.85
N MET A 145 3.62 -2.99 14.08
CA MET A 145 4.16 -2.43 12.84
C MET A 145 3.05 -2.04 11.83
N LEU A 146 2.04 -2.90 11.65
CA LEU A 146 0.90 -2.59 10.79
C LEU A 146 0.14 -1.36 11.28
N ARG A 147 -0.11 -1.27 12.59
CA ARG A 147 -0.81 -0.13 13.20
C ARG A 147 0.00 1.16 13.03
N THR A 148 1.30 1.12 13.31
CA THR A 148 2.22 2.25 13.15
C THR A 148 2.22 2.75 11.71
N CYS A 149 2.33 1.85 10.72
CA CYS A 149 2.29 2.23 9.31
C CYS A 149 0.94 2.83 8.92
N ASN A 150 -0.17 2.25 9.37
CA ASN A 150 -1.52 2.79 9.08
C ASN A 150 -1.75 4.15 9.74
N GLN A 151 -1.26 4.37 10.96
CA GLN A 151 -1.31 5.68 11.63
C GLN A 151 -0.51 6.73 10.85
N LEU A 152 0.70 6.40 10.37
CA LEU A 152 1.48 7.29 9.51
C LEU A 152 0.72 7.64 8.23
N LEU A 153 0.18 6.64 7.52
CA LEU A 153 -0.61 6.86 6.30
C LEU A 153 -1.85 7.75 6.53
N ARG A 154 -2.48 7.68 7.71
CA ARG A 154 -3.60 8.57 8.08
C ARG A 154 -3.18 10.01 8.36
N ARG A 155 -1.95 10.22 8.83
CA ARG A 155 -1.39 11.54 9.17
C ARG A 155 -0.82 12.27 7.96
N LEU A 156 -0.44 11.54 6.91
CA LEU A 156 0.18 12.08 5.70
C LEU A 156 -0.85 12.73 4.75
N SER A 157 -0.44 13.81 4.10
CA SER A 157 -1.21 14.42 3.02
C SER A 157 -1.12 13.55 1.77
N LYS A 158 -2.27 13.03 1.32
CA LYS A 158 -2.35 12.22 0.09
C LYS A 158 -2.04 13.00 -1.20
N ALA A 159 -1.95 14.33 -1.12
CA ALA A 159 -1.59 15.17 -2.27
C ALA A 159 -0.10 15.56 -2.26
N ASN A 160 0.49 15.76 -1.08
CA ASN A 160 1.84 16.32 -0.96
C ASN A 160 2.89 15.27 -0.56
N ASP A 161 2.51 14.25 0.21
CA ASP A 161 3.43 13.28 0.79
C ASP A 161 3.40 11.93 0.05
N VAL A 162 3.11 11.96 -1.25
CA VAL A 162 2.83 10.79 -2.09
C VAL A 162 4.00 9.80 -2.14
N VAL A 163 5.23 10.32 -2.14
CA VAL A 163 6.46 9.52 -2.12
C VAL A 163 6.59 8.76 -0.81
N PHE A 164 6.34 9.43 0.33
CA PHE A 164 6.47 8.80 1.64
C PHE A 164 5.34 7.78 1.88
N CYS A 165 4.11 8.09 1.47
CA CYS A 165 3.02 7.11 1.43
C CYS A 165 3.40 5.87 0.61
N GLY A 166 4.02 6.08 -0.57
CA GLY A 166 4.54 5.02 -1.43
C GLY A 166 5.56 4.15 -0.71
N ARG A 167 6.56 4.74 -0.06
CA ARG A 167 7.58 4.01 0.74
C ARG A 167 6.94 3.15 1.83
N ILE A 168 5.97 3.68 2.58
CA ILE A 168 5.28 2.92 3.64
C ILE A 168 4.52 1.72 3.05
N ILE A 169 3.80 1.92 1.94
CA ILE A 169 3.06 0.86 1.27
C ILE A 169 4.01 -0.21 0.72
N MET A 170 5.13 0.21 0.12
CA MET A 170 6.18 -0.70 -0.38
C MET A 170 6.78 -1.54 0.75
N PHE A 171 7.09 -0.90 1.88
CA PHE A 171 7.58 -1.59 3.07
C PHE A 171 6.56 -2.60 3.59
N LEU A 172 5.28 -2.22 3.75
CA LEU A 172 4.24 -3.15 4.19
C LEU A 172 4.09 -4.36 3.25
N ALA A 173 4.19 -4.13 1.94
CA ALA A 173 4.11 -5.21 0.95
C ALA A 173 5.29 -6.19 1.03
N HIS A 174 6.48 -5.71 1.40
CA HIS A 174 7.68 -6.53 1.56
C HIS A 174 7.75 -7.21 2.93
N PHE A 175 7.42 -6.48 3.99
CA PHE A 175 7.54 -6.91 5.38
C PHE A 175 6.52 -8.00 5.75
N PHE A 176 5.34 -8.00 5.11
CA PHE A 176 4.31 -9.01 5.33
C PHE A 176 4.34 -10.09 4.24
N PRO A 177 4.52 -11.38 4.60
CA PRO A 177 4.42 -12.47 3.64
C PRO A 177 3.06 -12.46 2.92
N LEU A 178 3.04 -12.86 1.65
CA LEU A 178 1.82 -12.83 0.81
C LEU A 178 0.64 -13.63 1.40
N SER A 179 0.93 -14.72 2.11
CA SER A 179 -0.07 -15.56 2.78
C SER A 179 -0.50 -15.04 4.16
N GLU A 180 0.10 -13.96 4.65
CA GLU A 180 -0.25 -13.38 5.95
C GLU A 180 -1.63 -12.74 5.89
N ARG A 181 -2.55 -13.19 6.75
CA ARG A 181 -3.95 -12.79 6.71
C ARG A 181 -4.16 -11.27 6.91
N SER A 182 -3.27 -10.61 7.66
CA SER A 182 -3.34 -9.16 7.87
C SER A 182 -2.95 -8.34 6.64
N ALA A 183 -2.26 -8.94 5.67
CA ALA A 183 -1.83 -8.29 4.43
C ALA A 183 -2.79 -8.50 3.25
N VAL A 184 -3.83 -9.31 3.44
CA VAL A 184 -4.82 -9.62 2.40
C VAL A 184 -6.21 -9.15 2.82
N ASN A 185 -6.92 -8.46 1.92
CA ASN A 185 -8.31 -8.07 2.14
C ASN A 185 -9.27 -9.28 2.00
N ILE A 186 -9.18 -10.31 2.85
CA ILE A 186 -9.99 -11.54 2.77
C ILE A 186 -11.49 -11.21 2.80
N LYS A 187 -11.87 -10.13 3.50
CA LYS A 187 -13.24 -9.64 3.55
C LYS A 187 -13.74 -9.07 2.22
N GLY A 188 -12.86 -8.79 1.26
CA GLY A 188 -13.23 -8.28 -0.07
C GLY A 188 -13.97 -6.95 0.01
N VAL A 189 -13.71 -6.18 1.06
CA VAL A 189 -14.40 -4.90 1.29
C VAL A 189 -13.82 -3.88 0.34
N PHE A 190 -14.68 -3.17 -0.38
CA PHE A 190 -14.29 -2.06 -1.23
C PHE A 190 -14.05 -0.81 -0.38
N ASN A 191 -13.06 -0.01 -0.77
CA ASN A 191 -12.81 1.28 -0.15
C ASN A 191 -13.84 2.31 -0.66
N THR A 192 -15.00 2.37 0.00
CA THR A 192 -16.07 3.30 -0.35
C THR A 192 -15.82 4.73 0.13
N SER A 193 -14.80 5.00 0.98
CA SER A 193 -14.45 6.37 1.39
C SER A 193 -13.66 7.14 0.33
N ASN A 194 -13.04 6.46 -0.63
CA ASN A 194 -12.38 7.12 -1.77
C ASN A 194 -13.40 7.54 -2.83
N GLU A 195 -14.14 8.60 -2.54
CA GLU A 195 -15.18 9.14 -3.41
C GLU A 195 -14.61 10.11 -4.45
N THR A 196 -15.09 9.98 -5.69
CA THR A 196 -14.86 10.96 -6.77
C THR A 196 -15.81 12.13 -6.58
N LYS A 197 -15.28 13.28 -6.13
CA LYS A 197 -16.08 14.51 -5.95
C LYS A 197 -16.16 15.27 -7.27
N TYR A 198 -17.37 15.68 -7.65
CA TYR A 198 -17.65 16.40 -8.88
C TYR A 198 -18.79 17.40 -8.67
N GLU A 199 -18.85 18.43 -9.53
CA GLU A 199 -19.76 19.56 -9.45
C GLU A 199 -21.24 19.09 -9.53
N LYS A 200 -22.13 19.75 -8.77
CA LYS A 200 -23.56 19.40 -8.74
C LYS A 200 -24.45 20.40 -9.46
N GLU A 201 -23.94 21.62 -9.63
CA GLU A 201 -24.57 22.76 -10.28
C GLU A 201 -23.73 23.19 -11.50
N PRO A 202 -24.36 23.63 -12.60
CA PRO A 202 -23.64 24.11 -13.77
C PRO A 202 -22.86 25.39 -13.45
N PRO A 203 -21.64 25.57 -14.00
CA PRO A 203 -20.92 26.82 -13.84
C PRO A 203 -21.61 27.97 -14.58
N GLU A 204 -21.60 29.16 -13.96
CA GLU A 204 -22.17 30.36 -14.58
C GLU A 204 -21.41 30.77 -15.85
N GLY A 205 -22.15 31.16 -16.89
CA GLY A 205 -21.60 31.81 -18.09
C GLY A 205 -20.99 30.88 -19.15
N LEU A 206 -21.09 29.56 -19.01
CA LEU A 206 -20.62 28.60 -20.02
C LEU A 206 -21.74 27.68 -20.52
N SER A 207 -21.82 27.50 -21.84
CA SER A 207 -22.71 26.51 -22.45
C SER A 207 -22.02 25.14 -22.43
N ILE A 208 -22.22 24.39 -21.34
CA ILE A 208 -21.71 23.03 -21.17
C ILE A 208 -22.90 22.09 -21.08
N ASP A 209 -22.81 20.90 -21.70
CA ASP A 209 -23.77 19.82 -21.45
C ASP A 209 -23.58 19.25 -20.04
N PHE A 210 -24.16 19.95 -19.07
CA PHE A 210 -24.04 19.60 -17.67
C PHE A 210 -24.85 18.35 -17.32
N ASN A 211 -25.83 17.97 -18.14
CA ASN A 211 -26.57 16.72 -17.97
C ASN A 211 -25.66 15.54 -18.31
N PHE A 212 -24.96 15.59 -19.46
CA PHE A 212 -23.96 14.58 -19.79
C PHE A 212 -22.86 14.48 -18.74
N TYR A 213 -22.33 15.62 -18.27
CA TYR A 213 -21.33 15.65 -17.20
C TYR A 213 -21.82 14.93 -15.93
N LYS A 214 -23.05 15.21 -15.48
CA LYS A 214 -23.64 14.52 -14.32
C LYS A 214 -23.83 13.03 -14.57
N THR A 215 -24.33 12.64 -15.74
CA THR A 215 -24.48 11.23 -16.14
C THR A 215 -23.13 10.50 -16.14
N PHE A 216 -22.11 11.10 -16.73
CA PHE A 216 -20.77 10.53 -16.82
C PHE A 216 -20.18 10.29 -15.42
N TRP A 217 -20.15 11.31 -14.57
CA TRP A 217 -19.53 11.17 -13.24
C TRP A 217 -20.36 10.33 -12.27
N SER A 218 -21.67 10.16 -12.52
CA SER A 218 -22.51 9.25 -11.73
C SER A 218 -22.06 7.78 -11.83
N LEU A 219 -21.39 7.40 -12.93
CA LEU A 219 -20.85 6.05 -13.09
C LEU A 219 -19.84 5.68 -12.00
N GLN A 220 -19.10 6.67 -11.48
CA GLN A 220 -18.06 6.44 -10.47
C GLN A 220 -18.64 5.89 -9.15
N GLU A 221 -19.89 6.17 -8.79
CA GLU A 221 -20.54 5.56 -7.61
C GLU A 221 -20.53 4.03 -7.73
N TYR A 222 -20.83 3.53 -8.93
CA TYR A 222 -20.91 2.09 -9.20
C TYR A 222 -19.53 1.44 -9.34
N PHE A 223 -18.55 2.15 -9.90
CA PHE A 223 -17.17 1.68 -9.93
C PHE A 223 -16.54 1.59 -8.53
N CYS A 224 -16.87 2.52 -7.63
CA CYS A 224 -16.40 2.49 -6.24
C CYS A 224 -17.09 1.42 -5.38
N ASN A 225 -18.33 1.02 -5.71
CA ASN A 225 -19.07 -0.01 -4.98
C ASN A 225 -19.78 -1.02 -5.92
N PRO A 226 -19.00 -1.90 -6.59
CA PRO A 226 -19.55 -2.93 -7.49
C PRO A 226 -20.64 -3.84 -6.90
N PRO A 227 -20.55 -4.31 -5.63
CA PRO A 227 -21.59 -5.14 -5.02
C PRO A 227 -23.00 -4.51 -5.05
N SER A 228 -23.09 -3.17 -5.07
CA SER A 228 -24.38 -2.48 -5.07
C SER A 228 -25.23 -2.72 -6.30
N LEU A 229 -24.63 -3.13 -7.43
CA LEU A 229 -25.34 -3.43 -8.67
C LEU A 229 -26.05 -4.78 -8.63
N SER A 230 -25.47 -5.78 -7.95
CA SER A 230 -26.04 -7.13 -7.84
C SER A 230 -27.22 -7.20 -6.88
N VAL A 231 -27.25 -6.31 -5.86
CA VAL A 231 -28.27 -6.33 -4.80
C VAL A 231 -29.57 -5.64 -5.23
N ALA A 232 -29.51 -4.66 -6.14
CA ALA A 232 -30.65 -3.84 -6.52
C ALA A 232 -30.79 -3.73 -8.04
N PRO A 233 -31.78 -4.41 -8.66
CA PRO A 233 -32.00 -4.33 -10.11
C PRO A 233 -32.16 -2.89 -10.60
N SER A 234 -32.81 -2.01 -9.84
CA SER A 234 -32.97 -0.60 -10.21
C SER A 234 -31.65 0.16 -10.34
N LYS A 235 -30.61 -0.21 -9.57
CA LYS A 235 -29.27 0.37 -9.71
C LYS A 235 -28.59 -0.11 -10.98
N TRP A 236 -28.72 -1.40 -11.32
CA TRP A 236 -28.24 -1.94 -12.58
C TRP A 236 -28.83 -1.22 -13.79
N HIS A 237 -30.16 -1.06 -13.85
CA HIS A 237 -30.82 -0.35 -14.95
C HIS A 237 -30.37 1.12 -15.08
N LYS A 238 -30.15 1.81 -13.95
CA LYS A 238 -29.62 3.19 -13.97
C LYS A 238 -28.19 3.26 -14.47
N PHE A 239 -27.35 2.32 -14.02
CA PHE A 239 -25.98 2.20 -14.48
C PHE A 239 -25.92 1.92 -15.98
N THR A 240 -26.66 0.93 -16.48
CA THR A 240 -26.66 0.59 -17.91
C THR A 240 -27.19 1.75 -18.75
N ALA A 241 -28.28 2.40 -18.37
CA ALA A 241 -28.78 3.57 -19.07
C ALA A 241 -27.73 4.70 -19.15
N SER A 242 -27.06 4.99 -18.03
CA SER A 242 -26.01 6.02 -17.98
C SER A 242 -24.79 5.64 -18.80
N LEU A 243 -24.35 4.37 -18.73
CA LEU A 243 -23.23 3.86 -19.51
C LEU A 243 -23.52 3.93 -21.00
N MET A 244 -24.74 3.56 -21.43
CA MET A 244 -25.13 3.62 -22.84
C MET A 244 -25.03 5.04 -23.40
N VAL A 245 -25.41 6.06 -22.63
CA VAL A 245 -25.21 7.47 -23.01
C VAL A 245 -23.72 7.76 -23.23
N VAL A 246 -22.86 7.36 -22.30
CA VAL A 246 -21.40 7.59 -22.40
C VAL A 246 -20.78 6.85 -23.60
N LEU A 247 -21.11 5.58 -23.80
CA LEU A 247 -20.61 4.79 -24.93
C LEU A 247 -21.08 5.36 -26.26
N ASN A 248 -22.35 5.77 -26.37
CA ASN A 248 -22.87 6.41 -27.58
C ASN A 248 -22.11 7.72 -27.88
N THR A 249 -21.79 8.53 -26.86
CA THR A 249 -20.98 9.74 -27.03
C THR A 249 -19.56 9.41 -27.53
N PHE A 250 -18.92 8.39 -26.97
CA PHE A 250 -17.59 7.95 -27.42
C PHE A 250 -17.61 7.45 -28.87
N GLU A 251 -18.64 6.70 -29.26
CA GLU A 251 -18.83 6.22 -30.63
C GLU A 251 -19.11 7.36 -31.62
N ALA A 252 -19.88 8.37 -31.20
CA ALA A 252 -20.19 9.54 -32.03
C ALA A 252 -18.99 10.49 -32.21
N GLN A 253 -17.96 10.39 -31.36
CA GLN A 253 -16.77 11.23 -31.37
C GLN A 253 -15.51 10.37 -31.43
N PRO A 254 -15.22 9.65 -32.53
CA PRO A 254 -14.01 8.84 -32.63
C PRO A 254 -12.75 9.73 -32.59
N ILE A 255 -11.68 9.24 -31.96
CA ILE A 255 -10.39 9.94 -31.92
C ILE A 255 -9.52 9.39 -33.05
N SER A 256 -8.93 10.28 -33.85
CA SER A 256 -8.03 9.87 -34.93
C SER A 256 -6.66 9.41 -34.40
N ASP A 257 -5.97 8.55 -35.15
CA ASP A 257 -4.62 8.10 -34.79
C ASP A 257 -3.61 9.26 -34.70
N GLU A 258 -3.78 10.31 -35.50
CA GLU A 258 -2.91 11.50 -35.50
C GLU A 258 -3.07 12.31 -34.21
N GLU A 259 -4.31 12.59 -33.79
CA GLU A 259 -4.62 13.28 -32.54
C GLU A 259 -4.22 12.45 -31.31
N GLY A 260 -4.40 11.13 -31.37
CA GLY A 260 -4.10 10.24 -30.26
C GLY A 260 -2.60 10.02 -30.02
N ASN A 261 -1.78 10.02 -31.08
CA ASN A 261 -0.33 9.85 -30.97
C ASN A 261 0.39 11.12 -30.49
N ALA A 262 -0.13 12.31 -30.84
CA ALA A 262 0.44 13.59 -30.41
C ALA A 262 0.44 13.73 -28.87
N ASN A 263 -0.65 13.30 -28.21
CA ASN A 263 -0.78 13.36 -26.75
C ASN A 263 0.19 12.42 -26.01
N TYR A 264 0.68 11.34 -26.64
CA TYR A 264 1.55 10.36 -25.99
C TYR A 264 3.02 10.83 -25.91
N LEU A 265 3.45 11.75 -26.79
CA LEU A 265 4.84 12.23 -26.86
C LEU A 265 5.12 13.40 -25.89
N GLU A 266 4.09 14.07 -25.38
CA GLU A 266 4.24 15.17 -24.41
C GLU A 266 4.30 14.71 -22.94
N ASP A 267 4.07 13.41 -22.68
CA ASP A 267 3.74 12.87 -21.35
C ASP A 267 4.96 12.47 -20.48
N GLU A 268 6.19 12.53 -20.99
CA GLU A 268 7.40 12.19 -20.21
C GLU A 268 7.76 13.26 -19.16
N ALA A 269 7.21 14.48 -19.25
CA ALA A 269 7.49 15.60 -18.33
C ALA A 269 6.24 16.14 -17.60
N ALA A 270 5.07 15.54 -17.80
CA ALA A 270 3.82 16.05 -17.25
C ALA A 270 3.71 15.83 -15.73
N ALA A 271 3.19 16.83 -15.01
CA ALA A 271 2.85 16.70 -13.60
C ALA A 271 1.78 15.60 -13.43
N PHE A 272 2.17 14.47 -12.86
CA PHE A 272 1.28 13.33 -12.64
C PHE A 272 0.09 13.72 -11.75
N ASN A 273 -1.10 13.78 -12.33
CA ASN A 273 -2.34 13.95 -11.58
C ASN A 273 -2.79 12.59 -11.03
N ILE A 274 -2.82 12.47 -9.71
CA ILE A 274 -3.14 11.21 -9.02
C ILE A 274 -4.67 10.95 -8.98
N LYS A 275 -5.49 11.98 -9.25
CA LYS A 275 -6.96 11.90 -9.30
C LYS A 275 -7.50 12.54 -10.57
N TYR A 276 -8.71 12.14 -10.96
CA TYR A 276 -9.44 12.76 -12.07
C TYR A 276 -9.66 14.26 -11.86
N LEU A 277 -9.56 15.03 -12.94
CA LEU A 277 -9.83 16.46 -12.95
C LEU A 277 -11.32 16.70 -13.21
N THR A 278 -12.12 16.56 -12.17
CA THR A 278 -13.58 16.52 -12.30
C THR A 278 -14.27 17.86 -12.62
N SER A 279 -13.57 18.89 -13.11
CA SER A 279 -14.24 20.15 -13.44
C SER A 279 -15.08 20.03 -14.72
N SER A 280 -16.32 20.51 -14.69
CA SER A 280 -17.20 20.46 -15.87
C SER A 280 -16.65 21.25 -17.07
N LYS A 281 -15.82 22.27 -16.81
CA LYS A 281 -15.15 23.08 -17.84
C LYS A 281 -14.13 22.29 -18.67
N LEU A 282 -13.56 21.23 -18.09
CA LEU A 282 -12.55 20.39 -18.73
C LEU A 282 -13.17 19.22 -19.49
N MET A 283 -14.45 18.92 -19.27
CA MET A 283 -15.11 17.73 -19.82
C MET A 283 -14.91 17.57 -21.33
N GLY A 284 -15.06 18.66 -22.10
CA GLY A 284 -14.87 18.61 -23.55
C GLY A 284 -13.43 18.31 -23.99
N LEU A 285 -12.43 18.68 -23.17
CA LEU A 285 -11.02 18.38 -23.41
C LEU A 285 -10.70 16.95 -22.98
N GLU A 286 -11.15 16.53 -21.79
CA GLU A 286 -10.96 15.16 -21.29
C GLU A 286 -11.59 14.12 -22.24
N LEU A 287 -12.75 14.41 -22.84
CA LEU A 287 -13.37 13.55 -23.84
C LEU A 287 -12.52 13.38 -25.11
N LYS A 288 -11.59 14.29 -25.42
CA LYS A 288 -10.68 14.14 -26.56
C LYS A 288 -9.38 13.43 -26.21
N ASP A 289 -9.11 13.22 -24.92
CA ASP A 289 -7.95 12.49 -24.46
C ASP A 289 -8.18 10.95 -24.55
N PRO A 290 -7.39 10.22 -25.37
CA PRO A 290 -7.48 8.77 -25.43
C PRO A 290 -7.19 8.07 -24.09
N SER A 291 -6.27 8.62 -23.28
CA SER A 291 -5.89 8.06 -21.98
C SER A 291 -7.08 8.11 -21.01
N PHE A 292 -7.73 9.27 -20.91
CA PHE A 292 -8.97 9.44 -20.16
C PHE A 292 -10.07 8.44 -20.58
N ARG A 293 -10.33 8.28 -21.89
CA ARG A 293 -11.32 7.31 -22.36
C ARG A 293 -10.95 5.87 -21.98
N ARG A 294 -9.67 5.51 -22.11
CA ARG A 294 -9.16 4.19 -21.71
C ARG A 294 -9.40 3.93 -20.22
N HIS A 295 -9.16 4.91 -19.35
CA HIS A 295 -9.41 4.74 -17.91
C HIS A 295 -10.86 4.32 -17.63
N ILE A 296 -11.84 5.01 -18.23
CA ILE A 296 -13.27 4.69 -18.05
C ILE A 296 -13.64 3.33 -18.63
N LEU A 297 -13.17 3.02 -19.84
CA LEU A 297 -13.46 1.75 -20.49
C LEU A 297 -12.83 0.57 -19.74
N VAL A 298 -11.61 0.73 -19.23
CA VAL A 298 -10.95 -0.28 -18.39
C VAL A 298 -11.66 -0.45 -17.04
N GLN A 299 -12.13 0.63 -16.41
CA GLN A 299 -12.99 0.54 -15.21
C GLN A 299 -14.26 -0.29 -15.49
N CYS A 300 -14.88 -0.14 -16.67
CA CYS A 300 -16.01 -0.97 -17.09
C CYS A 300 -15.63 -2.45 -17.20
N LEU A 301 -14.49 -2.78 -17.83
CA LEU A 301 -14.05 -4.17 -17.96
C LEU A 301 -13.73 -4.81 -16.61
N ILE A 302 -13.08 -4.08 -15.69
CA ILE A 302 -12.83 -4.53 -14.32
C ILE A 302 -14.15 -4.81 -13.59
N LEU A 303 -15.12 -3.90 -13.72
CA LEU A 303 -16.45 -4.05 -13.12
C LEU A 303 -17.17 -5.29 -13.67
N PHE A 304 -17.16 -5.49 -14.99
CA PHE A 304 -17.81 -6.64 -15.62
C PHE A 304 -17.16 -7.97 -15.24
N ASP A 305 -15.83 -8.04 -15.16
CA ASP A 305 -15.12 -9.24 -14.69
C ASP A 305 -15.51 -9.57 -13.24
N TYR A 306 -15.59 -8.55 -12.37
CA TYR A 306 -16.10 -8.71 -10.99
C TYR A 306 -17.54 -9.25 -10.96
N LEU A 307 -18.47 -8.66 -11.72
CA LEU A 307 -19.88 -9.04 -11.70
C LEU A 307 -20.11 -10.47 -12.23
N LYS A 308 -19.27 -10.95 -13.15
CA LYS A 308 -19.36 -12.33 -13.66
C LYS A 308 -18.89 -13.38 -12.66
N ALA A 309 -17.93 -13.02 -11.81
CA ALA A 309 -17.34 -13.93 -10.83
C ALA A 309 -17.10 -13.20 -9.50
N PRO A 310 -18.18 -12.85 -8.77
CA PRO A 310 -18.04 -12.18 -7.48
C PRO A 310 -17.31 -13.14 -6.53
N GLY A 311 -16.20 -12.68 -5.95
CA GLY A 311 -15.31 -13.53 -5.15
C GLY A 311 -15.92 -14.06 -3.84
N LYS A 312 -17.20 -13.77 -3.55
CA LYS A 312 -17.88 -14.07 -2.28
C LYS A 312 -19.31 -14.58 -2.46
N SER A 313 -19.42 -15.91 -2.43
CA SER A 313 -20.66 -16.70 -2.37
C SER A 313 -21.51 -16.76 -3.64
N ASP A 314 -22.10 -17.92 -3.87
CA ASP A 314 -22.96 -18.20 -5.03
C ASP A 314 -24.29 -17.43 -5.02
N LYS A 315 -24.61 -16.69 -3.94
CA LYS A 315 -25.85 -15.91 -3.81
C LYS A 315 -25.79 -14.54 -4.47
N GLU A 316 -24.61 -14.11 -4.93
CA GLU A 316 -24.37 -12.81 -5.56
C GLU A 316 -24.25 -12.88 -7.09
N PHE A 317 -24.48 -14.06 -7.69
CA PHE A 317 -24.38 -14.21 -9.13
C PHE A 317 -25.48 -13.42 -9.86
N PRO A 318 -25.14 -12.77 -10.98
CA PRO A 318 -26.11 -12.06 -11.81
C PRO A 318 -27.13 -13.04 -12.40
N SER A 319 -28.35 -12.55 -12.62
CA SER A 319 -29.36 -13.29 -13.39
C SER A 319 -28.88 -13.55 -14.83
N GLU A 320 -29.42 -14.56 -15.50
CA GLU A 320 -29.04 -14.84 -16.91
C GLU A 320 -29.26 -13.63 -17.83
N VAL A 321 -30.34 -12.87 -17.62
CA VAL A 321 -30.61 -11.62 -18.34
C VAL A 321 -29.47 -10.60 -18.11
N MET A 322 -29.06 -10.41 -16.86
CA MET A 322 -27.97 -9.50 -16.52
C MET A 322 -26.64 -9.97 -17.12
N LYS A 323 -26.38 -11.28 -17.20
CA LYS A 323 -25.18 -11.82 -17.86
C LYS A 323 -25.14 -11.51 -19.36
N GLU A 324 -26.27 -11.62 -20.05
CA GLU A 324 -26.38 -11.27 -21.47
C GLU A 324 -26.20 -9.77 -21.70
N GLU A 325 -26.79 -8.93 -20.84
CA GLU A 325 -26.61 -7.47 -20.88
C GLU A 325 -25.15 -7.07 -20.60
N ILE A 326 -24.49 -7.69 -19.62
CA ILE A 326 -23.06 -7.50 -19.35
C ILE A 326 -22.24 -7.86 -20.58
N LYS A 327 -22.50 -9.02 -21.19
CA LYS A 327 -21.77 -9.48 -22.39
C LYS A 327 -21.90 -8.47 -23.54
N THR A 328 -23.11 -7.98 -23.78
CA THR A 328 -23.39 -6.99 -24.82
C THR A 328 -22.66 -5.67 -24.56
N CYS A 329 -22.67 -5.18 -23.31
CA CYS A 329 -21.96 -3.97 -22.93
C CYS A 329 -20.44 -4.13 -23.04
N GLU A 330 -19.91 -5.29 -22.59
CA GLU A 330 -18.49 -5.60 -22.65
C GLU A 330 -17.98 -5.64 -24.10
N GLU A 331 -18.70 -6.26 -25.03
CA GLU A 331 -18.32 -6.31 -26.44
C GLU A 331 -18.21 -4.89 -27.04
N ARG A 332 -19.13 -3.99 -26.69
CA ARG A 332 -19.04 -2.57 -27.11
C ARG A 332 -17.85 -1.85 -26.49
N VAL A 333 -17.60 -2.05 -25.19
CA VAL A 333 -16.44 -1.45 -24.49
C VAL A 333 -15.13 -1.93 -25.11
N LYS A 334 -15.00 -3.23 -25.41
CA LYS A 334 -13.83 -3.79 -26.07
C LYS A 334 -13.62 -3.20 -27.47
N LYS A 335 -14.68 -3.08 -28.26
CA LYS A 335 -14.61 -2.45 -29.59
C LYS A 335 -14.14 -1.00 -29.50
N LEU A 336 -14.64 -0.23 -28.53
CA LEU A 336 -14.20 1.14 -28.29
C LEU A 336 -12.72 1.22 -27.85
N LEU A 337 -12.26 0.33 -26.99
CA LEU A 337 -10.85 0.24 -26.61
C LEU A 337 -9.95 -0.11 -27.79
N GLU A 338 -10.39 -1.03 -28.64
CA GLU A 338 -9.65 -1.49 -29.81
C GLU A 338 -9.39 -0.36 -30.80
N ILE A 339 -10.38 0.52 -31.01
CA ILE A 339 -10.27 1.69 -31.90
C ILE A 339 -9.67 2.92 -31.22
N THR A 340 -9.48 2.92 -29.90
CA THR A 340 -8.91 4.06 -29.19
C THR A 340 -7.38 4.03 -29.31
N PRO A 341 -6.74 5.03 -29.94
CA PRO A 341 -5.29 5.10 -30.08
C PRO A 341 -4.58 5.37 -28.74
N PRO A 342 -3.25 5.16 -28.65
CA PRO A 342 -2.39 4.47 -29.62
C PRO A 342 -2.38 2.94 -29.40
N LYS A 343 -2.33 2.13 -30.48
CA LYS A 343 -2.22 0.65 -30.39
C LYS A 343 -3.36 0.00 -29.57
N GLY A 344 -4.61 0.35 -29.88
CA GLY A 344 -5.78 -0.10 -29.12
C GLY A 344 -5.94 -1.62 -29.06
N LYS A 345 -5.60 -2.34 -30.13
CA LYS A 345 -5.60 -3.81 -30.19
C LYS A 345 -4.65 -4.44 -29.19
N GLU A 346 -3.39 -4.02 -29.18
CA GLU A 346 -2.36 -4.52 -28.28
C GLU A 346 -2.66 -4.14 -26.82
N PHE A 347 -3.20 -2.93 -26.62
CA PHE A 347 -3.67 -2.49 -25.31
C PHE A 347 -4.79 -3.39 -24.79
N LEU A 348 -5.83 -3.65 -25.60
CA LEU A 348 -6.94 -4.52 -25.23
C LEU A 348 -6.45 -5.94 -24.90
N GLN A 349 -5.59 -6.53 -25.73
CA GLN A 349 -5.00 -7.86 -25.47
C GLN A 349 -4.26 -7.89 -24.12
N SER A 350 -3.55 -6.82 -23.78
CA SER A 350 -2.85 -6.71 -22.50
C SER A 350 -3.82 -6.65 -21.33
N ILE A 351 -4.91 -5.87 -21.45
CA ILE A 351 -5.96 -5.79 -20.43
C ILE A 351 -6.66 -7.15 -20.24
N GLU A 352 -7.00 -7.86 -21.32
CA GLU A 352 -7.62 -9.18 -21.24
C GLU A 352 -6.72 -10.19 -20.52
N LEU A 353 -5.41 -10.18 -20.82
CA LEU A 353 -4.43 -11.02 -20.12
C LEU A 353 -4.31 -10.65 -18.63
N ILE A 354 -4.39 -9.37 -18.29
CA ILE A 354 -4.39 -8.91 -16.88
C ILE A 354 -5.64 -9.43 -16.17
N LEU A 355 -6.82 -9.28 -16.77
CA LEU A 355 -8.08 -9.76 -16.18
C LEU A 355 -8.11 -11.29 -16.03
N GLU A 356 -7.55 -12.04 -16.97
CA GLU A 356 -7.40 -13.49 -16.83
C GLU A 356 -6.52 -13.87 -15.62
N ARG A 357 -5.40 -13.16 -15.43
CA ARG A 357 -4.53 -13.36 -14.26
C ARG A 357 -5.22 -12.96 -12.96
N GLU A 358 -6.00 -11.88 -12.98
CA GLU A 358 -6.78 -11.40 -11.83
C GLU A 358 -7.76 -12.47 -11.33
N ARG A 359 -8.43 -13.20 -12.24
CA ARG A 359 -9.28 -14.33 -11.86
C ARG A 359 -8.50 -15.35 -11.03
N ASN A 360 -7.32 -15.77 -11.49
CA ASN A 360 -6.48 -16.72 -10.73
C ASN A 360 -6.19 -16.22 -9.31
N TRP A 361 -6.01 -14.91 -9.13
CA TRP A 361 -5.81 -14.30 -7.82
C TRP A 361 -7.08 -14.34 -6.95
N VAL A 362 -8.25 -14.15 -7.54
CA VAL A 362 -9.54 -14.30 -6.86
C VAL A 362 -9.71 -15.75 -6.36
N TRP A 363 -9.42 -16.74 -7.22
CA TRP A 363 -9.48 -18.16 -6.85
C TRP A 363 -8.48 -18.49 -5.72
N TRP A 364 -7.23 -18.08 -5.85
CA TRP A 364 -6.19 -18.28 -4.83
C TRP A 364 -6.58 -17.68 -3.47
N LYS A 365 -7.14 -16.46 -3.47
CA LYS A 365 -7.61 -15.79 -2.26
C LYS A 365 -8.81 -16.49 -1.63
N ARG A 366 -9.73 -17.00 -2.45
CA ARG A 366 -10.88 -17.78 -1.98
C ARG A 366 -10.44 -19.08 -1.31
N ASP A 367 -9.38 -19.69 -1.82
CA ASP A 367 -8.82 -20.93 -1.26
C ASP A 367 -7.96 -20.67 0.00
N GLY A 368 -8.07 -19.48 0.60
CA GLY A 368 -7.45 -19.14 1.88
C GLY A 368 -6.01 -18.63 1.78
N CYS A 369 -5.61 -18.15 0.60
CA CYS A 369 -4.27 -17.60 0.33
C CYS A 369 -3.16 -18.61 0.68
N PRO A 370 -3.14 -19.82 0.08
CA PRO A 370 -2.10 -20.81 0.37
C PRO A 370 -0.71 -20.22 0.07
N PRO A 371 0.34 -20.60 0.82
CA PRO A 371 1.69 -20.10 0.59
C PRO A 371 2.10 -20.22 -0.88
N PHE A 372 2.44 -19.09 -1.49
CA PHE A 372 2.83 -19.03 -2.90
C PHE A 372 4.28 -19.49 -3.10
N GLU A 373 5.10 -19.37 -2.06
CA GLU A 373 6.50 -19.77 -2.07
C GLU A 373 6.64 -21.27 -1.81
N LYS A 374 7.43 -21.95 -2.65
CA LYS A 374 7.93 -23.29 -2.28
C LYS A 374 8.82 -23.11 -1.06
N GLN A 375 8.44 -23.74 0.05
CA GLN A 375 9.31 -23.86 1.21
C GLN A 375 10.69 -24.32 0.73
N GLN A 376 11.74 -23.62 1.17
CA GLN A 376 13.10 -24.10 0.93
C GLN A 376 13.18 -25.46 1.61
N ILE A 377 13.16 -26.53 0.81
CA ILE A 377 13.50 -27.86 1.31
C ILE A 377 14.91 -27.69 1.87
N GLU A 378 15.06 -27.83 3.19
CA GLU A 378 16.36 -27.96 3.82
C GLU A 378 17.11 -29.03 3.03
N LYS A 379 18.16 -28.59 2.33
CA LYS A 379 19.04 -29.50 1.61
C LYS A 379 19.72 -30.37 2.66
N ASN A 380 19.12 -31.51 2.99
CA ASN A 380 19.89 -32.67 3.38
C ASN A 380 20.94 -32.86 2.29
N LEU A 381 22.22 -32.76 2.68
CA LEU A 381 23.36 -32.93 1.77
C LEU A 381 23.19 -34.25 1.01
N GLY A 382 22.94 -34.18 -0.29
CA GLY A 382 22.71 -35.37 -1.10
C GLY A 382 22.51 -35.08 -2.58
N GLN A 383 23.63 -34.81 -3.27
CA GLN A 383 23.87 -35.02 -4.70
C GLN A 383 23.10 -34.16 -5.72
N GLY A 384 23.88 -33.66 -6.68
CA GLY A 384 23.54 -32.50 -7.50
C GLY A 384 22.65 -32.77 -8.70
N VAL A 385 21.93 -31.73 -9.11
CA VAL A 385 21.71 -31.38 -10.52
C VAL A 385 21.65 -29.85 -10.60
N GLN A 386 22.57 -29.22 -11.33
CA GLN A 386 22.49 -27.81 -11.68
C GLN A 386 21.36 -27.62 -12.70
N LYS A 387 20.28 -26.92 -12.33
CA LYS A 387 19.36 -26.32 -13.30
C LYS A 387 19.39 -24.80 -13.15
N LYS A 388 19.71 -24.13 -14.27
CA LYS A 388 19.84 -22.68 -14.40
C LYS A 388 18.58 -21.97 -13.89
N ARG A 389 18.78 -21.01 -12.97
CA ARG A 389 17.78 -20.04 -12.50
C ARG A 389 17.46 -19.06 -13.62
N TYR A 390 16.19 -18.91 -13.96
CA TYR A 390 15.68 -17.70 -14.63
C TYR A 390 14.80 -16.94 -13.63
N SER A 391 15.25 -15.74 -13.27
CA SER A 391 14.52 -14.80 -12.41
C SER A 391 13.44 -14.08 -13.23
N LYS A 392 12.19 -14.48 -13.06
CA LYS A 392 10.99 -13.71 -13.46
C LYS A 392 10.21 -13.24 -12.23
N LEU A 393 10.91 -12.72 -11.22
CA LEU A 393 10.29 -12.25 -9.97
C LEU A 393 9.80 -10.79 -10.02
N ASN A 394 10.16 -10.03 -11.06
CA ASN A 394 10.00 -8.57 -11.04
C ASN A 394 8.63 -8.07 -11.51
N LEU A 395 7.79 -8.91 -12.14
CA LEU A 395 6.50 -8.45 -12.70
C LEU A 395 5.28 -8.78 -11.80
N VAL A 396 5.42 -9.74 -10.89
CA VAL A 396 4.32 -10.17 -10.00
C VAL A 396 4.13 -9.18 -8.83
N HIS A 397 5.21 -8.51 -8.41
CA HIS A 397 5.13 -7.45 -7.40
C HIS A 397 4.33 -6.23 -7.87
N SER A 398 4.41 -5.88 -9.17
CA SER A 398 3.86 -4.61 -9.66
C SER A 398 2.32 -4.52 -9.61
N ILE A 399 1.62 -5.64 -9.81
CA ILE A 399 0.14 -5.72 -9.78
C ILE A 399 -0.39 -5.78 -8.34
N PHE A 400 0.44 -6.27 -7.40
CA PHE A 400 0.10 -6.34 -5.97
C PHE A 400 0.05 -4.96 -5.31
N PHE A 401 0.85 -3.99 -5.79
CA PHE A 401 0.92 -2.63 -5.24
C PHE A 401 -0.41 -1.87 -5.27
N TYR A 402 -1.28 -2.16 -6.24
CA TYR A 402 -2.58 -1.49 -6.33
C TYR A 402 -3.57 -1.95 -5.24
N LYS A 403 -3.41 -3.17 -4.70
CA LYS A 403 -4.38 -3.76 -3.75
C LYS A 403 -4.06 -3.51 -2.28
N ILE A 404 -2.79 -3.34 -1.90
CA ILE A 404 -2.43 -2.89 -0.53
C ILE A 404 -2.78 -1.42 -0.35
N ALA A 405 -2.56 -0.58 -1.37
CA ALA A 405 -2.91 0.85 -1.33
C ALA A 405 -4.42 1.10 -1.12
N LEU A 406 -5.29 0.21 -1.63
CA LEU A 406 -6.74 0.30 -1.41
C LEU A 406 -7.22 -0.31 -0.07
N ALA A 407 -6.41 -1.15 0.58
CA ALA A 407 -6.76 -1.78 1.86
C ALA A 407 -6.40 -0.92 3.09
N GLY A 408 -5.52 0.08 2.93
CA GLY A 408 -5.04 0.98 3.99
C GLY A 408 -6.09 1.89 4.63
N GLU A 409 -7.35 1.84 4.19
CA GLU A 409 -8.47 2.59 4.78
C GLU A 409 -9.51 1.72 5.49
N THR A 410 -9.32 0.39 5.54
CA THR A 410 -10.31 -0.54 6.13
C THR A 410 -9.90 -1.22 7.44
N TYR A 411 -8.89 -0.69 8.12
CA TYR A 411 -8.59 -1.03 9.52
C TYR A 411 -8.16 0.22 10.27
#